data_AF-A0A2T0Q515-F1
#
_entry.id   AF-A0A2T0Q515-F1
#
_cell.length_a   1.000
_cell.length_b   1.000
_cell.length_c   1.000
_cell.angle_alpha   90.00
_cell.angle_beta   90.00
_cell.angle_gamma   90.00
#
_symmetry.space_group_name_H-M   'P 1'
#
loop_
_entity.id
_entity.type
_entity.pdbx_description
1 polymer ?
#
loop_
_entity_poly.entity_id
_entity_poly.type
_entity_poly.pdbx_seq_one_letter_code
_entity_poly.pdbx_strand_id
1 'polypeptide(L)'
;MPFAGRGARAEGALRLFGHGGGPFEGEHDGFGEGVFAPVPSTPVPIMLGGVSDIALRRAAAYADVWQSLPSAPAEFADRMRRLADALEPPA
;
A
#
# COMPACT_ATOMS: atom_id res chain seq x y z
N MET A 1 13.79 -9.71 -11.68
CA MET A 1 12.39 -9.29 -11.92
C MET A 1 12.40 -8.07 -12.84
N PRO A 2 11.56 -8.02 -13.89
CA PRO A 2 11.39 -6.80 -14.69
C PRO A 2 10.89 -5.63 -13.84
N PHE A 3 11.27 -4.41 -14.20
CA PHE A 3 10.81 -3.20 -13.50
C PHE A 3 9.32 -2.92 -13.74
N ALA A 4 8.84 -3.22 -14.96
CA ALA A 4 7.44 -3.17 -15.31
C ALA A 4 6.64 -4.22 -14.51
N GLY A 5 5.44 -3.85 -14.04
CA GLY A 5 4.54 -4.76 -13.29
C GLY A 5 4.81 -4.87 -11.79
N ARG A 6 5.95 -4.38 -11.27
CA ARG A 6 6.25 -4.48 -9.82
C ARG A 6 5.22 -3.76 -8.93
N GLY A 7 4.58 -2.71 -9.44
CA GLY A 7 3.55 -1.96 -8.72
C GLY A 7 2.29 -2.78 -8.49
N ALA A 8 1.80 -3.45 -9.53
CA ALA A 8 0.66 -4.37 -9.44
C ALA A 8 0.96 -5.54 -8.48
N ARG A 9 2.18 -6.09 -8.52
CA ARG A 9 2.61 -7.09 -7.53
C ARG A 9 2.62 -6.56 -6.09
N ALA A 10 3.13 -5.35 -5.87
CA ALA A 10 3.10 -4.75 -4.54
C ALA A 10 1.66 -4.57 -4.03
N GLU A 11 0.73 -4.17 -4.89
CA GLU A 11 -0.69 -4.03 -4.55
C GLU A 11 -1.35 -5.39 -4.26
N GLY A 12 -1.03 -6.43 -5.04
CA GLY A 12 -1.46 -7.80 -4.76
C GLY A 12 -1.05 -8.28 -3.36
N ALA A 13 0.22 -8.08 -3.02
CA ALA A 13 0.74 -8.43 -1.70
C ALA A 13 0.06 -7.62 -0.56
N LEU A 14 -0.19 -6.33 -0.75
CA LEU A 14 -0.88 -5.49 0.25
C LEU A 14 -2.32 -5.97 0.49
N ARG A 15 -3.04 -6.33 -0.58
CA ARG A 15 -4.39 -6.92 -0.47
C ARG A 15 -4.36 -8.27 0.25
N LEU A 16 -3.35 -9.09 -0.02
CA LEU A 16 -3.15 -10.37 0.67
C LEU A 16 -2.89 -10.18 2.17
N PHE A 17 -2.06 -9.21 2.57
CA PHE A 17 -1.79 -8.94 3.98
C PHE A 17 -3.02 -8.39 4.72
N GLY A 18 -3.83 -7.56 4.05
CA GLY A 18 -5.05 -6.98 4.62
C GLY A 18 -6.28 -7.90 4.60
N HIS A 19 -6.20 -9.08 3.99
CA HIS A 19 -7.35 -9.97 3.71
C HIS A 19 -7.97 -10.60 4.98
N GLY A 20 -7.21 -10.75 6.06
CA GLY A 20 -7.78 -11.23 7.33
C GLY A 20 -7.95 -12.74 7.47
N GLY A 21 -7.49 -13.54 6.50
CA GLY A 21 -7.34 -15.00 6.60
C GLY A 21 -8.36 -15.82 5.81
N GLY A 22 -8.12 -17.14 5.69
CA GLY A 22 -8.87 -18.02 4.78
C GLY A 22 -8.35 -17.93 3.33
N PRO A 23 -8.97 -18.62 2.36
CA PRO A 23 -8.52 -18.62 0.97
C PRO A 23 -8.49 -17.20 0.38
N PHE A 24 -7.53 -16.93 -0.50
CA PHE A 24 -7.37 -15.64 -1.16
C PHE A 24 -7.10 -15.84 -2.66
N GLU A 25 -7.75 -15.05 -3.50
CA GLU A 25 -7.50 -14.99 -4.94
C GLU A 25 -7.19 -13.55 -5.36
N GLY A 26 -5.94 -13.30 -5.72
CA GLY A 26 -5.46 -12.08 -6.35
C GLY A 26 -4.93 -12.34 -7.75
N GLU A 27 -4.68 -11.27 -8.50
CA GLU A 27 -4.17 -11.35 -9.88
C GLU A 27 -2.80 -12.03 -9.98
N HIS A 28 -2.00 -11.94 -8.92
CA HIS A 28 -0.63 -12.48 -8.87
C HIS A 28 -0.38 -13.45 -7.72
N ASP A 29 -1.19 -13.38 -6.66
CA ASP A 29 -0.98 -14.10 -5.40
C ASP A 29 -2.30 -14.75 -4.98
N GLY A 30 -2.26 -16.00 -4.52
CA GLY A 30 -3.47 -16.71 -4.08
C GLY A 30 -3.21 -18.09 -3.52
N PHE A 31 -4.14 -18.57 -2.71
CA PHE A 31 -4.12 -19.92 -2.15
C PHE A 31 -5.55 -20.39 -1.84
N GLY A 32 -5.79 -21.69 -2.04
CA GLY A 32 -7.09 -22.32 -1.80
C GLY A 32 -7.24 -22.93 -0.40
N GLU A 33 -6.13 -23.31 0.24
CA GLU A 33 -6.12 -23.94 1.56
C GLU A 33 -4.95 -23.40 2.40
N GLY A 34 -5.15 -23.31 3.72
CA GLY A 34 -4.15 -22.80 4.66
C GLY A 34 -4.59 -21.55 5.42
N VAL A 35 -3.78 -21.15 6.40
CA VAL A 35 -4.02 -19.96 7.23
C VAL A 35 -2.70 -19.24 7.51
N PHE A 36 -2.77 -17.92 7.71
CA PHE A 36 -1.69 -17.16 8.33
C PHE A 36 -1.90 -17.18 9.84
N ALA A 37 -1.07 -17.94 10.56
CA ALA A 37 -1.15 -18.06 12.00
C ALA A 37 0.26 -18.04 12.64
N PRO A 38 0.41 -17.47 13.85
CA PRO A 38 -0.64 -16.81 14.64
C PRO A 38 -1.06 -15.46 14.05
N VAL A 39 -2.32 -15.06 14.27
CA VAL A 39 -2.80 -13.73 13.90
C VAL A 39 -2.34 -12.73 14.96
N PRO A 40 -1.73 -11.60 14.58
CA PRO A 40 -1.37 -10.54 15.53
C PRO A 40 -2.59 -10.10 16.36
N SER A 41 -2.41 -9.91 17.67
CA SER A 41 -3.48 -9.46 18.57
C SER A 41 -3.96 -8.04 18.29
N THR A 42 -3.16 -7.26 17.56
CA THR A 42 -3.47 -5.89 17.11
C THR A 42 -3.09 -5.77 15.65
N PRO A 43 -3.80 -4.93 14.86
CA PRO A 43 -3.40 -4.63 13.49
C PRO A 43 -1.93 -4.17 13.42
N VAL A 44 -1.19 -4.68 12.43
CA VAL A 44 0.20 -4.27 12.17
C VAL A 44 0.17 -3.05 11.24
N PRO A 45 0.68 -1.88 11.66
CA PRO A 45 0.69 -0.70 10.80
C PRO A 45 1.53 -0.91 9.55
N ILE A 46 0.99 -0.54 8.39
CA ILE A 46 1.65 -0.63 7.09
C ILE A 46 2.25 0.73 6.75
N MET A 47 3.56 0.75 6.50
CA MET A 47 4.26 1.93 5.99
C MET A 47 4.60 1.76 4.52
N LEU A 48 4.19 2.71 3.67
CA LEU A 48 4.55 2.75 2.26
C LEU A 48 5.37 3.99 1.92
N GLY A 49 6.37 3.80 1.07
CA GLY A 49 7.22 4.89 0.58
C GLY A 49 7.00 5.22 -0.89
N GLY A 50 7.65 6.30 -1.32
CA GLY A 50 7.65 6.75 -2.71
C GLY A 50 6.97 8.11 -2.87
N VAL A 51 7.32 8.80 -3.96
CA VAL A 51 6.95 10.20 -4.19
C VAL A 51 6.29 10.44 -5.55
N SER A 52 6.12 9.39 -6.36
CA SER A 52 5.35 9.49 -7.61
C SER A 52 3.86 9.49 -7.31
N ASP A 53 3.05 10.05 -8.20
CA ASP A 53 1.60 10.12 -8.00
C ASP A 53 0.96 8.73 -7.79
N ILE A 54 1.44 7.71 -8.50
CA ILE A 54 1.00 6.31 -8.29
C ILE A 54 1.37 5.80 -6.89
N ALA A 55 2.56 6.13 -6.39
CA ALA A 55 2.98 5.71 -5.05
C ALA A 55 2.16 6.41 -3.95
N LEU A 56 1.84 7.70 -4.14
CA LEU A 56 1.01 8.45 -3.20
C LEU A 56 -0.43 7.89 -3.17
N ARG A 57 -1.02 7.59 -4.32
CA ARG A 57 -2.34 6.93 -4.38
C ARG A 57 -2.33 5.56 -3.70
N ARG A 58 -1.26 4.79 -3.87
CA ARG A 58 -1.10 3.49 -3.18
C ARG A 58 -0.97 3.67 -1.66
N ALA A 59 -0.19 4.66 -1.22
CA ALA A 59 -0.06 4.98 0.20
C ALA A 59 -1.42 5.38 0.80
N ALA A 60 -2.16 6.25 0.12
CA ALA A 60 -3.50 6.64 0.55
C ALA A 60 -4.48 5.45 0.66
N ALA A 61 -4.39 4.48 -0.25
CA ALA A 61 -5.31 3.34 -0.29
C ALA A 61 -4.98 2.22 0.70
N TYR A 62 -3.70 2.02 1.05
CA TYR A 62 -3.25 0.79 1.71
C TYR A 62 -2.34 0.99 2.94
N ALA A 63 -1.89 2.22 3.24
CA ALA A 63 -0.91 2.46 4.29
C ALA A 63 -1.48 3.30 5.43
N ASP A 64 -1.05 2.97 6.65
CA ASP A 64 -1.25 3.81 7.84
C ASP A 64 -0.24 4.96 7.88
N VAL A 65 0.94 4.76 7.28
CA VAL A 65 2.04 5.73 7.28
C VAL A 65 2.62 5.88 5.88
N TRP A 66 2.77 7.14 5.45
CA TRP A 66 3.54 7.48 4.25
C TRP A 66 4.96 7.94 4.62
N GLN A 67 5.97 7.30 4.03
CA GLN A 67 7.37 7.67 4.17
C GLN A 67 7.89 8.37 2.91
N SER A 68 8.11 9.68 3.01
CA SER A 68 8.67 10.47 1.91
C SER A 68 10.17 10.20 1.69
N LEU A 69 10.74 10.86 0.68
CA LEU A 69 12.17 10.93 0.45
C LEU A 69 12.69 12.34 0.79
N PRO A 70 13.99 12.50 1.15
CA PRO A 70 14.56 13.82 1.41
C PRO A 70 14.26 14.80 0.28
N SER A 71 13.75 15.98 0.62
CA SER A 71 13.41 17.04 -0.32
C SER A 71 13.38 18.40 0.37
N ALA A 72 13.32 19.47 -0.42
CA ALA A 72 13.05 20.80 0.11
C ALA A 72 11.68 20.84 0.83
N PRO A 73 11.49 21.72 1.82
CA PRO A 73 10.22 21.83 2.55
C PRO A 73 9.01 22.07 1.64
N ALA A 74 9.16 22.90 0.60
CA ALA A 74 8.08 23.20 -0.34
C ALA A 74 7.64 21.96 -1.15
N GLU A 75 8.60 21.11 -1.57
CA GLU A 75 8.30 19.86 -2.28
C GLU A 75 7.63 18.84 -1.37
N PHE A 76 8.04 18.78 -0.10
CA PHE A 76 7.40 17.91 0.88
C PHE A 76 5.95 18.34 1.12
N ALA A 77 5.71 19.64 1.29
CA ALA A 77 4.35 20.19 1.45
C ALA A 77 3.47 19.90 0.23
N ASP A 78 4.02 20.01 -0.99
CA ASP A 78 3.30 19.67 -2.22
C ASP A 78 2.89 18.19 -2.25
N ARG A 79 3.79 17.29 -1.88
CA ARG A 79 3.49 15.84 -1.81
C ARG A 79 2.48 15.50 -0.73
N MET A 80 2.56 16.15 0.44
CA MET A 80 1.56 16.02 1.51
C MET A 80 0.17 16.40 1.01
N ARG A 81 0.05 17.48 0.24
CA ARG A 81 -1.22 17.90 -0.35
C ARG A 81 -1.75 16.86 -1.35
N ARG A 82 -0.90 16.37 -2.26
CA ARG A 82 -1.31 15.30 -3.21
C ARG A 82 -1.72 14.01 -2.51
N LEU A 83 -1.07 13.65 -1.41
CA LEU A 83 -1.46 12.50 -0.59
C LEU A 83 -2.84 12.74 0.06
N ALA A 84 -3.06 13.92 0.63
CA ALA A 84 -4.36 14.29 1.20
C ALA A 84 -5.47 14.28 0.14
N ASP A 85 -5.21 14.84 -1.04
CA ASP A 85 -6.15 14.82 -2.17
C ASP A 85 -6.49 13.38 -2.61
N ALA A 86 -5.57 12.42 -2.43
CA ALA A 86 -5.78 11.01 -2.76
C ALA A 86 -6.50 10.21 -1.65
N LEU A 87 -6.57 10.73 -0.43
CA LEU A 87 -7.33 10.15 0.68
C LEU A 87 -8.82 10.50 0.59
N GLU A 88 -9.15 11.65 0.01
CA GLU A 88 -10.54 12.06 -0.21
C GLU A 88 -11.20 11.16 -1.27
N PRO A 89 -12.40 10.60 -1.00
CA PRO A 89 -13.13 9.85 -2.02
C PRO A 89 -13.47 10.77 -3.19
N PRO A 90 -13.41 10.28 -4.45
CA PRO A 90 -13.84 11.09 -5.60
C PRO A 90 -15.30 11.49 -5.41
N ALA A 91 -15.58 12.78 -5.63
CA ALA A 91 -16.94 13.35 -5.61
C ALA A 91 -17.89 12.66 -6.59
#